data_AF-A0A239QRA7-F1
#
_entry.id   AF-A0A239QRA7-F1
#
_cell.length_a   1.000
_cell.length_b   1.000
_cell.length_c   1.000
_cell.angle_alpha   90.00
_cell.angle_beta   90.00
_cell.angle_gamma   90.00
#
_symmetry.space_group_name_H-M   'P 1'
#
loop_
_entity.id
_entity.type
_entity.pdbx_description
1 polymer ?
#
loop_
_entity_poly.entity_id
_entity_poly.type
_entity_poly.pdbx_seq_one_letter_code
_entity_poly.pdbx_strand_id
1 'polypeptide(L)'
;MTLLHHTPATTMADAAASPTQPTSSPGTPMATAPDAVGTEHAYRFAPVSLQELNAEAENLTRQDRKYVVSMPDLTALLADLPAGTKILEIDGAQHFPYSSTYFDTLSLESFLQAAHKRRRKWKVRTRRYSNGAEFLEVKTIGERGVTVKERIPFDGDLPFSAESSAFIRNTFAANRVEGVRPDDLWPSLRTTYTRTTFLLPDGDARITVDTDLAFRPLHIDAASRERRAHQPVRGLVELGPLAIVETKAHHATSADRALWRRGYRPARLSKYAAGIILTCDAERGGRWYRTLTHHIPNAIAA
;
A
#
# COMPACT_ATOMS: atom_id res chain seq x y z
N MET A 1 22.60 24.97 -34.48
CA MET A 1 21.54 23.95 -34.59
C MET A 1 22.17 22.62 -34.22
N THR A 2 22.06 22.22 -32.95
CA THR A 2 22.68 20.99 -32.44
C THR A 2 21.53 20.10 -31.97
N LEU A 3 21.23 19.08 -32.78
CA LEU A 3 20.17 18.10 -32.51
C LEU A 3 20.64 17.17 -31.39
N LEU A 4 20.05 17.32 -30.21
CA LEU A 4 20.14 16.35 -29.13
C LEU A 4 19.30 15.13 -29.50
N HIS A 5 19.95 13.99 -29.67
CA HIS A 5 19.28 12.70 -29.79
C HIS A 5 18.50 12.43 -28.50
N HIS A 6 17.17 12.45 -28.63
CA HIS A 6 16.22 12.12 -27.58
C HIS A 6 16.03 10.59 -27.57
N THR A 7 16.64 9.90 -26.62
CA THR A 7 16.39 8.47 -26.40
C THR A 7 15.04 8.33 -25.67
N PRO A 8 14.06 7.55 -26.17
CA PRO A 8 12.74 7.48 -25.55
C PRO A 8 12.78 6.72 -24.22
N ALA A 9 12.08 7.27 -23.22
CA ALA A 9 11.84 6.61 -21.95
C ALA A 9 10.86 5.45 -22.11
N THR A 10 11.30 4.23 -21.79
CA THR A 10 10.46 3.03 -21.77
C THR A 10 9.44 3.13 -20.65
N THR A 11 8.16 3.22 -21.00
CA THR A 11 7.04 3.00 -20.07
C THR A 11 6.94 1.49 -19.85
N MET A 12 7.52 0.97 -18.76
CA MET A 12 7.40 -0.44 -18.39
C MET A 12 6.04 -0.68 -17.73
N ALA A 13 5.27 -1.60 -18.31
CA ALA A 13 4.16 -2.26 -17.63
C ALA A 13 4.66 -3.01 -16.39
N ASP A 14 3.74 -3.26 -15.47
CA ASP A 14 3.89 -3.80 -14.11
C ASP A 14 4.51 -5.23 -14.12
N ALA A 15 5.78 -5.36 -14.48
CA ALA A 15 6.53 -6.62 -14.49
C ALA A 15 7.23 -6.83 -13.15
N ALA A 16 6.90 -7.93 -12.48
CA ALA A 16 7.67 -8.44 -11.37
C ALA A 16 8.94 -9.11 -11.92
N ALA A 17 10.11 -8.54 -11.63
CA ALA A 17 11.38 -9.19 -11.87
C ALA A 17 11.52 -10.43 -10.96
N SER A 18 11.77 -11.58 -11.57
CA SER A 18 12.21 -12.81 -10.92
C SER A 18 13.58 -12.60 -10.25
N PRO A 19 13.84 -13.13 -9.04
CA PRO A 19 15.14 -13.00 -8.40
C PRO A 19 16.13 -14.06 -8.94
N THR A 20 17.29 -13.62 -9.41
CA THR A 20 18.49 -14.45 -9.53
C THR A 20 19.11 -14.65 -8.16
N GLN A 21 19.35 -15.91 -7.78
CA GLN A 21 19.98 -16.32 -6.52
C GLN A 21 21.42 -15.81 -6.41
N PRO A 22 21.88 -15.35 -5.23
CA PRO A 22 23.28 -15.40 -4.86
C PRO A 22 23.59 -16.60 -3.95
N THR A 23 24.76 -17.17 -4.20
CA THR A 23 25.41 -18.30 -3.55
C THR A 23 25.65 -18.10 -2.05
N SER A 24 25.47 -19.17 -1.28
CA SER A 24 25.64 -19.28 0.18
C SER A 24 27.08 -19.28 0.67
N SER A 25 27.34 -18.66 1.83
CA SER A 25 28.32 -19.10 2.84
C SER A 25 27.92 -18.55 4.24
N PRO A 26 28.28 -19.23 5.35
CA PRO A 26 27.47 -19.26 6.56
C PRO A 26 27.90 -18.27 7.65
N GLY A 27 26.92 -17.68 8.34
CA GLY A 27 27.08 -16.87 9.55
C GLY A 27 26.03 -17.23 10.61
N THR A 28 26.54 -17.56 11.80
CA THR A 28 25.95 -18.07 13.06
C THR A 28 24.60 -17.44 13.51
N PRO A 29 23.71 -18.20 14.18
CA PRO A 29 22.31 -17.82 14.38
C PRO A 29 22.10 -16.89 15.58
N MET A 30 21.13 -15.97 15.48
CA MET A 30 20.65 -15.25 16.66
C MET A 30 19.13 -15.08 16.67
N ALA A 31 18.55 -15.68 17.71
CA ALA A 31 17.29 -15.39 18.40
C ALA A 31 15.97 -15.49 17.61
N THR A 32 15.26 -16.59 17.88
CA THR A 32 13.84 -16.82 17.62
C THR A 32 12.97 -15.70 18.20
N ALA A 33 12.15 -15.10 17.34
CA ALA A 33 11.03 -14.25 17.75
C ALA A 33 9.82 -15.13 18.12
N PRO A 34 8.97 -14.72 19.08
CA PRO A 34 7.93 -15.55 19.66
C PRO A 34 6.75 -15.76 18.69
N ASP A 35 6.16 -16.95 18.80
CA ASP A 35 5.01 -17.43 18.03
C ASP A 35 3.86 -16.43 17.98
N ALA A 36 3.53 -15.97 16.78
CA ALA A 36 2.32 -15.20 16.52
C ALA A 36 1.13 -16.16 16.49
N VAL A 37 0.36 -16.19 17.58
CA VAL A 37 -0.97 -16.80 17.61
C VAL A 37 -1.88 -15.98 16.69
N GLY A 38 -2.15 -16.48 15.48
CA GLY A 38 -2.97 -15.81 14.48
C GLY A 38 -3.77 -16.81 13.64
N THR A 39 -4.99 -17.09 14.09
CA THR A 39 -6.15 -17.66 13.36
C THR A 39 -5.86 -18.40 12.05
N GLU A 40 -5.65 -19.72 12.15
CA GLU A 40 -5.58 -20.68 11.04
C GLU A 40 -6.98 -20.85 10.40
N HIS A 41 -7.40 -19.90 9.57
CA HIS A 41 -8.50 -20.12 8.63
C HIS A 41 -7.90 -20.65 7.34
N ALA A 42 -7.71 -21.97 7.26
CA ALA A 42 -7.36 -22.61 5.99
C ALA A 42 -8.49 -22.36 4.99
N TYR A 43 -8.28 -21.41 4.09
CA TYR A 43 -9.28 -21.09 3.08
C TYR A 43 -9.36 -22.25 2.07
N ARG A 44 -10.59 -22.69 1.75
CA ARG A 44 -10.85 -23.78 0.81
C ARG A 44 -10.72 -23.35 -0.66
N PHE A 45 -9.62 -22.69 -1.03
CA PHE A 45 -9.35 -22.28 -2.41
C PHE A 45 -8.16 -23.03 -2.97
N ALA A 46 -8.21 -23.34 -4.27
CA ALA A 46 -7.05 -23.88 -4.96
C ALA A 46 -5.93 -22.82 -5.00
N PRO A 47 -4.64 -23.22 -4.87
CA PRO A 47 -3.54 -22.27 -4.93
C PRO A 47 -3.36 -21.72 -6.36
N VAL A 48 -2.77 -20.53 -6.46
CA VAL A 48 -2.24 -19.94 -7.69
C VAL A 48 -0.88 -19.33 -7.40
N SER A 49 0.08 -19.52 -8.29
CA SER A 49 1.41 -18.94 -8.14
C SER A 49 1.42 -17.44 -8.39
N LEU A 50 2.45 -16.73 -7.92
CA LEU A 50 2.62 -15.31 -8.21
C LEU A 50 2.77 -15.04 -9.72
N GLN A 51 3.42 -15.95 -10.45
CA GLN A 51 3.63 -15.83 -11.89
C GLN A 51 2.30 -15.94 -12.65
N GLU A 52 1.51 -16.97 -12.38
CA GLU A 52 0.18 -17.13 -12.98
C GLU A 52 -0.72 -15.96 -12.60
N LEU A 53 -0.75 -15.60 -11.31
CA LEU A 53 -1.51 -14.47 -10.84
C LEU A 53 -1.14 -13.22 -11.63
N ASN A 54 0.15 -12.95 -11.86
CA ASN A 54 0.66 -11.79 -12.61
C ASN A 54 0.30 -11.81 -14.10
N ALA A 55 0.46 -12.95 -14.77
CA ALA A 55 0.10 -13.10 -16.18
C ALA A 55 -1.36 -12.73 -16.44
N GLU A 56 -2.27 -13.11 -15.54
CA GLU A 56 -3.70 -12.81 -15.59
C GLU A 56 -4.06 -11.35 -15.21
N ALA A 57 -3.10 -10.42 -15.01
CA ALA A 57 -3.48 -9.00 -14.92
C ALA A 57 -2.45 -8.00 -15.48
N GLU A 58 -1.58 -8.43 -16.38
CA GLU A 58 -0.81 -7.51 -17.21
C GLU A 58 -1.74 -6.93 -18.31
N ASN A 59 -1.82 -5.60 -18.40
CA ASN A 59 -2.37 -4.80 -19.51
C ASN A 59 -3.82 -4.31 -19.49
N LEU A 60 -4.36 -3.95 -18.31
CA LEU A 60 -5.74 -3.49 -18.26
C LEU A 60 -5.94 -2.23 -17.39
N THR A 61 -6.62 -1.22 -17.97
CA THR A 61 -7.11 0.01 -17.32
C THR A 61 -8.14 -0.34 -16.23
N ARG A 62 -7.68 -0.86 -15.10
CA ARG A 62 -8.53 -1.39 -14.02
C ARG A 62 -9.05 -0.30 -13.08
N GLN A 63 -10.17 -0.57 -12.45
CA GLN A 63 -10.73 0.21 -11.36
C GLN A 63 -10.44 -0.49 -10.04
N ASP A 64 -9.84 0.24 -9.10
CA ASP A 64 -9.62 -0.24 -7.74
C ASP A 64 -10.80 0.21 -6.87
N ARG A 65 -11.53 -0.74 -6.25
CA ARG A 65 -12.56 -0.44 -5.23
C ARG A 65 -12.09 -0.97 -3.89
N LYS A 66 -12.23 -0.16 -2.85
CA LYS A 66 -11.81 -0.51 -1.50
C LYS A 66 -13.00 -0.51 -0.57
N TYR A 67 -13.00 -1.43 0.37
CA TYR A 67 -14.05 -1.61 1.35
C TYR A 67 -13.40 -1.78 2.71
N VAL A 68 -14.02 -1.22 3.74
CA VAL A 68 -13.71 -1.54 5.13
C VAL A 68 -14.76 -2.53 5.57
N VAL A 69 -14.35 -3.73 5.95
CA VAL A 69 -15.24 -4.88 6.20
C VAL A 69 -14.95 -5.43 7.59
N SER A 70 -15.99 -5.77 8.35
CA SER A 70 -15.79 -6.44 9.65
C SER A 70 -15.20 -7.85 9.47
N MET A 71 -14.44 -8.36 10.44
CA MET A 71 -13.94 -9.74 10.36
C MET A 71 -15.05 -10.79 10.20
N PRO A 72 -16.20 -10.72 10.92
CA PRO A 72 -17.31 -11.64 10.68
C PRO A 72 -17.87 -11.59 9.25
N ASP A 73 -18.04 -10.38 8.68
CA ASP A 73 -18.54 -10.23 7.32
C ASP A 73 -17.50 -10.64 6.27
N LEU A 74 -16.21 -10.51 6.57
CA LEU A 74 -15.15 -11.03 5.72
C LEU A 74 -15.25 -12.55 5.61
N THR A 75 -15.42 -13.26 6.73
CA THR A 75 -15.60 -14.72 6.71
C THR A 75 -16.80 -15.12 5.85
N ALA A 76 -17.93 -14.41 6.02
CA ALA A 76 -19.13 -14.65 5.21
C ALA A 76 -18.91 -14.31 3.72
N LEU A 77 -18.15 -13.25 3.40
CA LEU A 77 -17.80 -12.88 2.03
C LEU A 77 -16.95 -13.96 1.37
N LEU A 78 -15.95 -14.47 2.08
CA LEU A 78 -15.03 -15.48 1.54
C LEU A 78 -15.75 -16.80 1.28
N ALA A 79 -16.71 -17.19 2.13
CA ALA A 79 -17.56 -18.36 1.89
C ALA A 79 -18.45 -18.22 0.63
N ASP A 80 -18.82 -16.99 0.26
CA ASP A 80 -19.67 -16.67 -0.88
C ASP A 80 -18.90 -16.43 -2.19
N LEU A 81 -17.57 -16.47 -2.17
CA LEU A 81 -16.78 -16.28 -3.40
C LEU A 81 -17.09 -17.39 -4.40
N PRO A 82 -17.13 -17.07 -5.70
CA PRO A 82 -17.52 -18.02 -6.72
C PRO A 82 -16.57 -19.24 -6.75
N ALA A 83 -17.14 -20.40 -7.08
CA ALA A 83 -16.35 -21.58 -7.38
C ALA A 83 -15.30 -21.27 -8.47
N GLY A 84 -14.08 -21.79 -8.31
CA GLY A 84 -12.95 -21.46 -9.17
C GLY A 84 -12.12 -20.25 -8.70
N THR A 85 -12.51 -19.58 -7.62
CA THR A 85 -11.63 -18.63 -6.94
C THR A 85 -10.37 -19.34 -6.45
N LYS A 86 -9.21 -18.74 -6.71
CA LYS A 86 -7.90 -19.25 -6.27
C LYS A 86 -7.26 -18.31 -5.26
N ILE A 87 -6.38 -18.84 -4.41
CA ILE A 87 -5.62 -18.09 -3.41
C ILE A 87 -4.14 -18.04 -3.79
N LEU A 88 -3.50 -16.88 -3.66
CA LEU A 88 -2.07 -16.75 -3.89
C LEU A 88 -1.30 -17.58 -2.85
N GLU A 89 -0.43 -18.45 -3.34
CA GLU A 89 0.50 -19.22 -2.52
C GLU A 89 1.94 -19.02 -3.03
N ILE A 90 2.85 -18.75 -2.10
CA ILE A 90 4.29 -18.63 -2.36
C ILE A 90 5.00 -19.38 -1.25
N ASP A 91 5.81 -20.37 -1.62
CA ASP A 91 6.57 -21.20 -0.67
C ASP A 91 5.70 -21.80 0.45
N GLY A 92 4.47 -22.22 0.12
CA GLY A 92 3.49 -22.78 1.06
C GLY A 92 2.77 -21.76 1.95
N ALA A 93 3.09 -20.46 1.85
CA ALA A 93 2.43 -19.40 2.60
C ALA A 93 1.31 -18.73 1.78
N GLN A 94 0.19 -18.42 2.45
CA GLN A 94 -0.98 -17.74 1.86
C GLN A 94 -1.27 -16.36 2.50
N HIS A 95 -0.60 -16.09 3.62
CA HIS A 95 -0.73 -14.86 4.41
C HIS A 95 0.61 -14.19 4.48
N PHE A 96 0.68 -12.96 3.97
CA PHE A 96 1.95 -12.28 3.77
C PHE A 96 2.00 -11.02 4.63
N PRO A 97 2.88 -10.93 5.65
CA PRO A 97 3.09 -9.70 6.39
C PRO A 97 3.79 -8.66 5.51
N TYR A 98 3.29 -7.43 5.55
CA TYR A 98 3.87 -6.28 4.88
C TYR A 98 4.20 -5.19 5.89
N SER A 99 5.31 -4.49 5.65
CA SER A 99 5.63 -3.23 6.32
C SER A 99 5.90 -2.17 5.26
N SER A 100 5.24 -1.02 5.34
CA SER A 100 5.50 0.11 4.44
C SER A 100 5.79 1.37 5.25
N THR A 101 6.93 2.01 4.99
CA THR A 101 7.27 3.32 5.55
C THR A 101 6.96 4.39 4.52
N TYR A 102 6.02 5.29 4.81
CA TYR A 102 5.67 6.41 3.94
C TYR A 102 6.52 7.63 4.24
N PHE A 103 6.89 8.33 3.17
CA PHE A 103 7.66 9.56 3.24
C PHE A 103 6.81 10.74 2.79
N ASP A 104 6.91 11.84 3.52
CA ASP A 104 6.25 13.10 3.21
C ASP A 104 7.12 14.27 3.69
N THR A 105 6.79 15.47 3.26
CA THR A 105 7.36 16.70 3.79
C THR A 105 6.96 16.91 5.24
N LEU A 106 7.70 17.74 5.97
CA LEU A 106 7.34 18.13 7.34
C LEU A 106 5.93 18.74 7.43
N SER A 107 5.52 19.47 6.38
CA SER A 107 4.21 20.08 6.22
C SER A 107 3.12 19.12 5.71
N LEU A 108 3.40 17.82 5.58
CA LEU A 108 2.43 16.80 5.12
C LEU A 108 1.84 17.11 3.74
N GLU A 109 2.65 17.64 2.82
CA GLU A 109 2.20 18.07 1.51
C GLU A 109 1.54 16.93 0.72
N SER A 110 2.10 15.71 0.70
CA SER A 110 1.50 14.56 0.01
C SER A 110 0.13 14.19 0.59
N PHE A 111 -0.01 14.22 1.92
CA PHE A 111 -1.29 14.05 2.59
C PHE A 111 -2.30 15.14 2.18
N LEU A 112 -1.93 16.41 2.31
CA LEU A 112 -2.81 17.56 2.06
C LEU A 112 -3.22 17.65 0.58
N GLN A 113 -2.30 17.42 -0.36
CA GLN A 113 -2.62 17.37 -1.78
C GLN A 113 -3.66 16.29 -2.09
N ALA A 114 -3.57 15.13 -1.42
CA ALA A 114 -4.51 14.03 -1.58
C ALA A 114 -5.87 14.31 -0.91
N ALA A 115 -5.89 15.00 0.24
CA ALA A 115 -7.10 15.46 0.91
C ALA A 115 -7.86 16.50 0.07
N HIS A 116 -7.15 17.49 -0.47
CA HIS A 116 -7.68 18.63 -1.25
C HIS A 116 -7.88 18.33 -2.74
N LYS A 117 -7.77 17.07 -3.17
CA LYS A 117 -7.97 16.64 -4.57
C LYS A 117 -7.10 17.40 -5.59
N ARG A 118 -5.88 17.76 -5.22
CA ARG A 118 -4.94 18.40 -6.15
C ARG A 118 -4.62 17.43 -7.29
N ARG A 119 -4.29 17.99 -8.46
CA ARG A 119 -4.10 17.22 -9.70
C ARG A 119 -2.85 16.32 -9.64
N ARG A 120 -1.76 16.83 -9.07
CA ARG A 120 -0.41 16.23 -9.10
C ARG A 120 -0.04 15.58 -7.78
N LYS A 121 -0.91 14.66 -7.32
CA LYS A 121 -0.67 13.91 -6.07
C LYS A 121 0.45 12.90 -6.30
N TRP A 122 1.22 12.69 -5.25
CA TRP A 122 2.28 11.70 -5.20
C TRP A 122 2.24 10.93 -3.88
N LYS A 123 2.90 9.78 -3.82
CA LYS A 123 3.22 9.03 -2.59
C LYS A 123 4.60 8.42 -2.78
N VAL A 124 5.47 8.58 -1.79
CA VAL A 124 6.76 7.89 -1.72
C VAL A 124 6.71 6.95 -0.51
N ARG A 125 7.15 5.71 -0.69
CA ARG A 125 7.23 4.74 0.41
C ARG A 125 8.33 3.71 0.17
N THR A 126 8.92 3.20 1.24
CA THR A 126 9.56 1.89 1.17
C THR A 126 8.56 0.81 1.55
N ARG A 127 8.72 -0.38 0.99
CA ARG A 127 7.90 -1.55 1.33
C ARG A 127 8.78 -2.78 1.46
N ARG A 128 8.75 -3.38 2.64
CA ARG A 128 9.39 -4.66 2.96
C ARG A 128 8.37 -5.80 2.83
N TYR A 129 8.80 -6.86 2.16
CA TYR A 129 8.05 -8.09 1.93
C TYR A 129 8.52 -9.18 2.90
N SER A 130 7.75 -10.27 3.01
CA SER A 130 8.04 -11.38 3.93
C SER A 130 9.36 -12.09 3.65
N ASN A 131 9.81 -12.11 2.39
CA ASN A 131 11.09 -12.67 1.97
C ASN A 131 12.29 -11.74 2.22
N GLY A 132 12.10 -10.62 2.95
CA GLY A 132 13.14 -9.66 3.26
C GLY A 132 13.42 -8.62 2.17
N ALA A 133 12.91 -8.82 0.95
CA ALA A 133 13.07 -7.84 -0.12
C ALA A 133 12.42 -6.49 0.27
N GLU A 134 13.10 -5.39 -0.03
CA GLU A 134 12.59 -4.04 0.22
C GLU A 134 12.71 -3.19 -1.04
N PHE A 135 11.67 -2.43 -1.33
CA PHE A 135 11.60 -1.58 -2.52
C PHE A 135 11.20 -0.16 -2.16
N LEU A 136 11.86 0.81 -2.78
CA LEU A 136 11.44 2.20 -2.80
C LEU A 136 10.41 2.36 -3.92
N GLU A 137 9.18 2.69 -3.57
CA GLU A 137 8.07 2.83 -4.48
C GLU A 137 7.62 4.29 -4.55
N VAL A 138 7.46 4.81 -5.77
CA VAL A 138 6.90 6.13 -6.05
C VAL A 138 5.60 5.95 -6.83
N LYS A 139 4.52 6.53 -6.32
CA LYS A 139 3.21 6.55 -6.97
C LYS A 139 2.84 7.98 -7.31
N THR A 140 2.60 8.27 -8.59
CA THR A 140 2.24 9.59 -9.11
C THR A 140 0.97 9.50 -9.96
N ILE A 141 0.44 10.65 -10.35
CA ILE A 141 -0.56 10.75 -11.43
C ILE A 141 0.18 11.28 -12.65
N GLY A 142 0.33 10.43 -13.66
CA GLY A 142 0.94 10.76 -14.94
C GLY A 142 0.00 11.52 -15.87
N GLU A 143 0.37 11.59 -17.14
CA GLU A 143 -0.42 12.29 -18.16
C GLU A 143 -1.81 11.66 -18.33
N ARG A 144 -2.78 12.48 -18.73
CA ARG A 144 -4.20 12.09 -18.87
C ARG A 144 -4.85 11.53 -17.60
N GLY A 145 -4.24 11.73 -16.42
CA GLY A 145 -4.80 11.33 -15.13
C GLY A 145 -4.57 9.86 -14.78
N VAL A 146 -3.74 9.15 -15.55
CA VAL A 146 -3.38 7.75 -15.28
C VAL A 146 -2.49 7.69 -14.05
N THR A 147 -2.74 6.71 -13.18
CA THR A 147 -1.86 6.47 -12.04
C THR A 147 -0.62 5.71 -12.48
N VAL A 148 0.57 6.23 -12.17
CA VAL A 148 1.85 5.60 -12.45
C VAL A 148 2.45 5.13 -11.12
N LYS A 149 2.97 3.91 -11.09
CA LYS A 149 3.70 3.37 -9.94
C LYS A 149 5.02 2.82 -10.46
N GLU A 150 6.11 3.36 -9.95
CA GLU A 150 7.46 2.91 -10.26
C GLU A 150 8.13 2.44 -8.97
N ARG A 151 9.13 1.56 -9.09
CA ARG A 151 9.91 1.11 -7.94
C ARG A 151 11.33 0.72 -8.33
N ILE A 152 12.23 0.82 -7.37
CA ILE A 152 13.58 0.25 -7.40
C ILE A 152 13.82 -0.55 -6.11
N PRO A 153 14.78 -1.49 -6.07
CA PRO A 153 15.27 -2.04 -4.82
C PRO A 153 15.68 -0.91 -3.86
N PHE A 154 15.39 -1.05 -2.57
CA PHE A 154 15.81 -0.08 -1.57
C PHE A 154 17.11 -0.56 -0.92
N ASP A 155 18.10 0.33 -0.87
CA ASP A 155 19.42 0.09 -0.27
C ASP A 155 19.39 0.06 1.27
N GLY A 156 18.33 0.57 1.89
CA GLY A 156 18.15 0.59 3.35
C GLY A 156 18.61 1.88 4.02
N ASP A 157 19.21 2.80 3.27
CA ASP A 157 19.89 3.97 3.81
C ASP A 157 18.95 5.18 3.92
N LEU A 158 19.06 5.89 5.05
CA LEU A 158 18.46 7.20 5.27
C LEU A 158 19.50 8.16 5.86
N PRO A 159 19.66 9.39 5.33
CA PRO A 159 18.93 9.99 4.20
C PRO A 159 19.11 9.19 2.89
N PHE A 160 18.17 9.36 1.95
CA PHE A 160 18.19 8.59 0.70
C PHE A 160 19.54 8.70 -0.02
N SER A 161 20.06 7.57 -0.51
CA SER A 161 21.25 7.55 -1.35
C SER A 161 21.10 8.42 -2.61
N ALA A 162 22.21 8.69 -3.31
CA ALA A 162 22.18 9.43 -4.57
C ALA A 162 21.28 8.74 -5.62
N GLU A 163 21.28 7.41 -5.67
CA GLU A 163 20.46 6.62 -6.58
C GLU A 163 18.96 6.73 -6.22
N SER A 164 18.60 6.47 -4.96
CA SER A 164 17.23 6.62 -4.46
C SER A 164 16.68 8.04 -4.68
N SER A 165 17.53 9.05 -4.42
CA SER A 165 17.19 10.46 -4.64
C SER A 165 17.01 10.78 -6.12
N ALA A 166 17.87 10.28 -7.01
CA ALA A 166 17.75 10.45 -8.45
C ALA A 166 16.46 9.80 -8.98
N PHE A 167 16.15 8.59 -8.53
CA PHE A 167 14.91 7.89 -8.86
C PHE A 167 13.66 8.72 -8.51
N ILE A 168 13.55 9.19 -7.26
CA ILE A 168 12.41 10.02 -6.82
C ILE A 168 12.31 11.29 -7.68
N ARG A 169 13.44 11.99 -7.87
CA ARG A 169 13.50 13.24 -8.64
C ARG A 169 13.07 13.05 -10.09
N ASN A 170 13.54 11.99 -10.73
CA ASN A 170 13.22 11.68 -12.13
C ASN A 170 11.74 11.30 -12.28
N THR A 171 11.21 10.45 -11.40
CA THR A 171 9.77 10.11 -11.41
C THR A 171 8.89 11.34 -11.15
N PHE A 172 9.31 12.24 -10.24
CA PHE A 172 8.60 13.50 -9.99
C PHE A 172 8.62 14.41 -11.21
N ALA A 173 9.79 14.62 -11.83
CA ALA A 173 9.93 15.45 -13.02
C ALA A 173 9.09 14.91 -14.19
N ALA A 174 9.17 13.60 -14.47
CA ALA A 174 8.40 12.95 -15.53
C ALA A 174 6.88 13.10 -15.34
N ASN A 175 6.40 13.10 -14.10
CA ASN A 175 4.98 13.24 -13.77
C ASN A 175 4.61 14.67 -13.33
N ARG A 176 5.51 15.63 -13.56
CA ARG A 176 5.35 17.06 -13.28
C ARG A 176 4.97 17.36 -11.82
N VAL A 177 5.49 16.62 -10.86
CA VAL A 177 5.43 16.99 -9.43
C VAL A 177 6.49 18.07 -9.20
N GLU A 178 6.07 19.24 -8.75
CA GLU A 178 6.92 20.44 -8.60
C GLU A 178 7.02 20.83 -7.12
N GLY A 179 8.10 21.50 -6.73
CA GLY A 179 8.25 22.10 -5.40
C GLY A 179 8.68 21.15 -4.27
N VAL A 180 8.84 19.86 -4.54
CA VAL A 180 9.27 18.86 -3.55
C VAL A 180 10.57 18.21 -4.00
N ARG A 181 11.61 18.26 -3.16
CA ARG A 181 12.89 17.57 -3.38
C ARG A 181 12.96 16.29 -2.55
N PRO A 182 13.74 15.28 -2.96
CA PRO A 182 13.97 14.09 -2.14
C PRO A 182 14.48 14.41 -0.72
N ASP A 183 15.31 15.45 -0.58
CA ASP A 183 15.86 15.90 0.70
C ASP A 183 14.79 16.52 1.64
N ASP A 184 13.63 16.90 1.08
CA ASP A 184 12.49 17.40 1.86
C ASP A 184 11.63 16.25 2.41
N LEU A 185 11.90 15.00 2.03
CA LEU A 185 11.10 13.83 2.38
C LEU A 185 11.61 13.12 3.62
N TRP A 186 10.71 12.91 4.57
CA TRP A 186 11.00 12.30 5.86
C TRP A 186 10.07 11.10 6.11
N PRO A 187 10.55 10.02 6.74
CA PRO A 187 9.68 8.98 7.29
C PRO A 187 8.58 9.59 8.15
N SER A 188 7.34 9.42 7.74
CA SER A 188 6.17 10.06 8.37
C SER A 188 5.26 9.06 9.06
N LEU A 189 5.11 7.87 8.50
CA LEU A 189 4.21 6.84 9.00
C LEU A 189 4.68 5.46 8.56
N ARG A 190 4.77 4.52 9.50
CA ARG A 190 4.87 3.10 9.20
C ARG A 190 3.50 2.46 9.26
N THR A 191 3.17 1.66 8.24
CA THR A 191 1.96 0.85 8.21
C THR A 191 2.34 -0.62 8.11
N THR A 192 1.80 -1.45 9.00
CA THR A 192 1.90 -2.91 8.91
C THR A 192 0.53 -3.52 8.65
N TYR A 193 0.49 -4.67 7.99
CA TYR A 193 -0.73 -5.45 7.73
C TYR A 193 -0.36 -6.84 7.22
N THR A 194 -1.25 -7.81 7.39
CA THR A 194 -1.17 -9.13 6.76
C THR A 194 -2.05 -9.13 5.52
N ARG A 195 -1.54 -9.57 4.37
CA ARG A 195 -2.28 -9.62 3.11
C ARG A 195 -2.54 -11.05 2.67
N THR A 196 -3.78 -11.33 2.33
CA THR A 196 -4.20 -12.49 1.53
C THR A 196 -4.66 -11.99 0.16
N THR A 197 -4.32 -12.71 -0.90
CA THR A 197 -4.68 -12.33 -2.28
C THR A 197 -5.43 -13.46 -2.95
N PHE A 198 -6.53 -13.14 -3.63
CA PHE A 198 -7.34 -14.08 -4.38
C PHE A 198 -7.40 -13.68 -5.85
N LEU A 199 -7.44 -14.67 -6.72
CA LEU A 199 -7.75 -14.53 -8.15
C LEU A 199 -9.19 -15.03 -8.35
N LEU A 200 -10.06 -14.15 -8.84
CA LEU A 200 -11.44 -14.51 -9.16
C LEU A 200 -11.53 -15.14 -10.55
N PRO A 201 -12.53 -16.01 -10.78
CA PRO A 201 -12.82 -16.57 -12.10
C PRO A 201 -13.47 -15.54 -13.06
N ASP A 202 -13.86 -14.35 -12.57
CA ASP A 202 -14.62 -13.32 -13.30
C ASP A 202 -13.78 -12.48 -14.30
N GLY A 203 -12.78 -13.07 -14.96
CA GLY A 203 -11.87 -12.37 -15.88
C GLY A 203 -10.93 -11.37 -15.17
N ASP A 204 -9.65 -11.71 -15.08
CA ASP A 204 -8.51 -10.89 -14.62
C ASP A 204 -8.75 -10.06 -13.34
N ALA A 205 -9.66 -10.52 -12.49
CA ALA A 205 -10.08 -9.80 -11.30
C ALA A 205 -9.35 -10.32 -10.08
N ARG A 206 -8.66 -9.43 -9.36
CA ARG A 206 -7.96 -9.79 -8.12
C ARG A 206 -8.62 -9.15 -6.91
N ILE A 207 -8.64 -9.87 -5.81
CA ILE A 207 -9.00 -9.35 -4.49
C ILE A 207 -7.75 -9.36 -3.63
N THR A 208 -7.47 -8.27 -2.91
CA THR A 208 -6.55 -8.29 -1.78
C THR A 208 -7.30 -7.98 -0.50
N VAL A 209 -7.09 -8.79 0.52
CA VAL A 209 -7.63 -8.61 1.86
C VAL A 209 -6.45 -8.27 2.76
N ASP A 210 -6.49 -7.09 3.36
CA ASP A 210 -5.51 -6.67 4.36
C ASP A 210 -6.15 -6.72 5.75
N THR A 211 -5.55 -7.48 6.67
CA THR A 211 -5.92 -7.59 8.10
C THR A 211 -4.77 -7.09 8.98
N ASP A 212 -4.99 -7.04 10.29
CA ASP A 212 -3.96 -6.71 11.29
C ASP A 212 -3.29 -5.35 11.00
N LEU A 213 -4.10 -4.38 10.57
CA LEU A 213 -3.61 -3.08 10.17
C LEU A 213 -3.14 -2.31 11.39
N ALA A 214 -1.87 -1.91 11.40
CA ALA A 214 -1.34 -1.02 12.41
C ALA A 214 -0.67 0.20 11.78
N PHE A 215 -0.80 1.35 12.46
CA PHE A 215 -0.30 2.64 12.06
C PHE A 215 0.60 3.18 13.16
N ARG A 216 1.88 3.39 12.84
CA ARG A 216 2.85 3.97 13.77
C ARG A 216 3.37 5.28 13.18
N PRO A 217 3.12 6.43 13.80
CA PRO A 217 3.75 7.66 13.36
C PRO A 217 5.26 7.54 13.57
N LEU A 218 6.00 8.02 12.58
CA LEU A 218 7.44 8.13 12.67
C LEU A 218 7.76 9.61 12.88
N HIS A 219 8.46 9.91 13.97
CA HIS A 219 9.04 11.22 14.21
C HIS A 219 10.53 11.13 14.01
N ILE A 220 11.08 12.15 13.38
CA ILE A 220 12.52 12.40 13.41
C ILE A 220 12.74 13.52 14.41
N ASP A 221 13.61 13.27 15.38
CA ASP A 221 14.19 14.20 16.37
C ASP A 221 13.26 15.12 17.18
N ALA A 222 13.83 15.70 18.24
CA ALA A 222 13.16 16.67 19.11
C ALA A 222 12.83 17.98 18.36
N ALA A 223 13.65 18.37 17.38
CA ALA A 223 13.45 19.59 16.60
C ALA A 223 12.23 19.51 15.65
N SER A 224 11.95 18.34 15.09
CA SER A 224 10.76 18.14 14.25
C SER A 224 9.51 17.86 15.09
N ARG A 225 9.67 17.37 16.33
CA ARG A 225 8.63 17.43 17.35
C ARG A 225 8.30 18.88 17.71
N GLU A 226 9.27 19.78 17.85
CA GLU A 226 9.04 21.22 18.06
C GLU A 226 8.32 21.86 16.87
N ARG A 227 8.76 21.59 15.63
CA ARG A 227 8.06 22.07 14.42
C ARG A 227 6.64 21.52 14.29
N ARG A 228 6.36 20.35 14.87
CA ARG A 228 5.02 19.76 15.00
C ARG A 228 4.35 20.00 16.36
N ALA A 229 4.95 20.75 17.29
CA ALA A 229 4.61 20.72 18.73
C ALA A 229 3.19 21.18 19.07
N HIS A 230 2.46 21.68 18.08
CA HIS A 230 1.08 22.11 18.20
C HIS A 230 0.08 21.02 17.78
N GLN A 231 0.52 19.79 17.49
CA GLN A 231 -0.35 18.69 17.06
C GLN A 231 -0.24 17.47 17.99
N PRO A 232 -1.35 16.99 18.56
CA PRO A 232 -1.36 15.78 19.40
C PRO A 232 -1.04 14.56 18.53
N VAL A 233 0.06 13.87 18.85
CA VAL A 233 0.42 12.62 18.19
C VAL A 233 0.10 11.46 19.11
N ARG A 234 -0.79 10.58 18.66
CA ARG A 234 -1.03 9.28 19.29
C ARG A 234 0.08 8.31 18.94
N GLY A 235 0.31 7.31 19.78
CA GLY A 235 1.31 6.27 19.55
C GLY A 235 0.92 5.31 18.42
N LEU A 236 1.27 4.04 18.60
CA LEU A 236 0.79 2.96 17.73
C LEU A 236 -0.74 2.90 17.78
N VAL A 237 -1.39 2.87 16.61
CA VAL A 237 -2.82 2.61 16.47
C VAL A 237 -3.01 1.31 15.72
N GLU A 238 -3.62 0.33 16.38
CA GLU A 238 -4.05 -0.92 15.76
C GLU A 238 -5.51 -0.77 15.35
N LEU A 239 -5.80 -0.99 14.08
CA LEU A 239 -7.16 -1.05 13.60
C LEU A 239 -7.75 -2.35 14.13
N GLY A 240 -8.81 -2.26 14.95
CA GLY A 240 -9.55 -3.42 15.50
C GLY A 240 -10.05 -4.41 14.43
N PRO A 241 -10.90 -5.40 14.74
CA PRO A 241 -11.16 -6.56 13.89
C PRO A 241 -11.90 -6.20 12.59
N LEU A 242 -11.16 -5.63 11.65
CA LEU A 242 -11.56 -5.09 10.38
C LEU A 242 -10.53 -5.49 9.33
N ALA A 243 -11.02 -5.66 8.11
CA ALA A 243 -10.21 -5.86 6.93
C ALA A 243 -10.41 -4.71 5.95
N ILE A 244 -9.33 -4.33 5.25
CA ILE A 244 -9.45 -3.57 4.00
C ILE A 244 -9.49 -4.57 2.85
N VAL A 245 -10.65 -4.71 2.23
CA VAL A 245 -10.83 -5.51 1.01
C VAL A 245 -10.68 -4.59 -0.19
N GLU A 246 -9.80 -4.93 -1.13
CA GLU A 246 -9.59 -4.18 -2.37
C GLU A 246 -9.82 -5.11 -3.56
N THR A 247 -10.79 -4.75 -4.41
CA THR A 247 -11.05 -5.43 -5.69
C THR A 247 -10.38 -4.64 -6.82
N LYS A 248 -9.76 -5.35 -7.76
CA LYS A 248 -9.06 -4.81 -8.91
C LYS A 248 -9.60 -5.45 -10.17
N ALA A 249 -10.43 -4.73 -10.90
CA ALA A 249 -11.07 -5.22 -12.12
C ALA A 249 -11.58 -4.05 -12.97
N HIS A 250 -11.90 -4.27 -14.24
CA HIS A 250 -12.54 -3.25 -15.08
C HIS A 250 -13.97 -2.94 -14.65
N HIS A 251 -14.72 -4.00 -14.36
CA HIS A 251 -16.13 -3.95 -13.99
C HIS A 251 -16.32 -4.36 -12.54
N ALA A 252 -17.56 -4.34 -12.08
CA ALA A 252 -17.89 -4.85 -10.75
C ALA A 252 -17.72 -6.38 -10.74
N THR A 253 -16.98 -6.89 -9.77
CA THR A 253 -16.74 -8.34 -9.59
C THR A 253 -17.89 -9.02 -8.86
N SER A 254 -17.91 -10.36 -8.82
CA SER A 254 -18.79 -11.13 -7.92
C SER A 254 -18.63 -10.70 -6.47
N ALA A 255 -17.39 -10.46 -6.02
CA ALA A 255 -17.10 -9.98 -4.69
C ALA A 255 -17.63 -8.55 -4.44
N ASP A 256 -17.52 -7.64 -5.42
CA ASP A 256 -18.15 -6.32 -5.32
C ASP A 256 -19.66 -6.47 -5.10
N ARG A 257 -20.34 -7.31 -5.90
CA ARG A 257 -21.78 -7.56 -5.77
C ARG A 257 -22.14 -8.21 -4.43
N ALA A 258 -21.34 -9.15 -3.94
CA ALA A 258 -21.53 -9.81 -2.66
C ALA A 258 -21.40 -8.83 -1.47
N LEU A 259 -20.41 -7.92 -1.54
CA LEU A 259 -20.26 -6.81 -0.61
C LEU A 259 -21.45 -5.85 -0.68
N TRP A 260 -21.94 -5.53 -1.88
CA TRP A 260 -23.04 -4.59 -2.03
C TRP A 260 -24.36 -5.12 -1.47
N ARG A 261 -24.64 -6.41 -1.61
CA ARG A 261 -25.81 -7.08 -0.99
C ARG A 261 -25.78 -7.03 0.54
N ARG A 262 -24.57 -6.99 1.12
CA ARG A 262 -24.33 -6.84 2.57
C ARG A 262 -24.31 -5.38 3.05
N GLY A 263 -24.64 -4.43 2.18
CA GLY A 263 -24.66 -3.00 2.52
C GLY A 263 -23.31 -2.28 2.40
N TYR A 264 -22.21 -2.98 2.12
CA TYR A 264 -20.91 -2.35 1.89
C TYR A 264 -20.89 -1.57 0.57
N ARG A 265 -20.23 -0.43 0.55
CA ARG A 265 -20.01 0.38 -0.66
C ARG A 265 -18.55 0.81 -0.76
N PRO A 266 -18.03 1.06 -1.97
CA PRO A 266 -16.65 1.48 -2.15
C PRO A 266 -16.31 2.74 -1.34
N ALA A 267 -15.34 2.61 -0.45
CA ALA A 267 -14.80 3.67 0.37
C ALA A 267 -13.59 4.34 -0.30
N ARG A 268 -13.51 5.67 -0.17
CA ARG A 268 -12.32 6.42 -0.59
C ARG A 268 -11.25 6.36 0.50
N LEU A 269 -10.42 5.33 0.42
CA LEU A 269 -9.45 5.01 1.48
C LEU A 269 -8.01 4.93 0.96
N SER A 270 -7.07 5.46 1.75
CA SER A 270 -5.67 5.08 1.66
C SER A 270 -5.11 4.89 3.06
N LYS A 271 -4.34 3.82 3.24
CA LYS A 271 -3.69 3.46 4.50
C LYS A 271 -2.86 4.62 5.05
N TYR A 272 -2.16 5.34 4.17
CA TYR A 272 -1.34 6.46 4.59
C TYR A 272 -2.14 7.56 5.27
N ALA A 273 -3.17 8.09 4.60
CA ALA A 273 -3.92 9.18 5.22
C ALA A 273 -4.85 8.69 6.33
N ALA A 274 -5.29 7.43 6.31
CA ALA A 274 -5.95 6.81 7.45
C ALA A 274 -5.04 6.84 8.68
N GLY A 275 -3.79 6.37 8.55
CA GLY A 275 -2.82 6.44 9.64
C GLY A 275 -2.52 7.87 10.07
N ILE A 276 -2.27 8.81 9.16
CA ILE A 276 -2.03 10.22 9.53
C ILE A 276 -3.20 10.81 10.34
N ILE A 277 -4.45 10.55 9.94
CA ILE A 277 -5.64 11.05 10.64
C ILE A 277 -5.79 10.40 12.01
N LEU A 278 -5.57 9.08 12.10
CA LEU A 278 -5.72 8.32 13.33
C LEU A 278 -4.57 8.56 14.32
N THR A 279 -3.37 8.91 13.85
CA THR A 279 -2.18 9.03 14.70
C THR A 279 -1.72 10.46 14.92
N CYS A 280 -1.98 11.42 14.02
CA CYS A 280 -1.34 12.74 14.07
C CYS A 280 -2.32 13.92 14.02
N ASP A 281 -3.32 13.89 13.14
CA ASP A 281 -4.09 15.10 12.82
C ASP A 281 -5.48 14.76 12.25
N ALA A 282 -6.44 14.58 13.16
CA ALA A 282 -7.81 14.20 12.80
C ALA A 282 -8.54 15.30 12.01
N GLU A 283 -8.26 16.57 12.32
CA GLU A 283 -9.05 17.72 11.85
C GLU A 283 -8.68 18.18 10.43
N ARG A 284 -7.43 17.94 9.98
CA ARG A 284 -7.02 18.25 8.59
C ARG A 284 -7.42 17.17 7.56
N GLY A 285 -8.03 16.07 7.99
CA GLY A 285 -8.38 14.94 7.13
C GLY A 285 -9.53 15.17 6.16
N GLY A 286 -10.35 16.21 6.37
CA GLY A 286 -11.50 16.56 5.53
C GLY A 286 -12.36 15.36 5.14
N ARG A 287 -12.46 15.05 3.85
CA ARG A 287 -13.24 13.91 3.31
C ARG A 287 -12.80 12.54 3.86
N TRP A 288 -11.54 12.37 4.25
CA TRP A 288 -11.02 11.09 4.75
C TRP A 288 -11.42 10.89 6.20
N TYR A 289 -11.47 11.97 7.00
CA TYR A 289 -12.04 11.95 8.34
C TYR A 289 -13.50 11.48 8.30
N ARG A 290 -14.31 12.00 7.38
CA ARG A 290 -15.70 11.54 7.18
C ARG A 290 -15.78 10.04 6.81
N THR A 291 -14.94 9.58 5.88
CA THR A 291 -14.88 8.15 5.52
C THR A 291 -14.54 7.28 6.73
N LEU A 292 -13.53 7.68 7.51
CA LEU A 292 -13.08 6.92 8.68
C LEU A 292 -14.10 6.97 9.81
N THR A 293 -14.77 8.11 10.02
CA THR A 293 -15.85 8.24 11.03
C THR A 293 -17.02 7.31 10.70
N HIS A 294 -17.34 7.17 9.41
CA HIS A 294 -18.42 6.28 8.99
C HIS A 294 -18.06 4.79 9.09
N HIS A 295 -16.84 4.42 8.71
CA HIS A 295 -16.45 3.02 8.60
C HIS A 295 -15.70 2.46 9.82
N ILE A 296 -15.10 3.34 10.63
CA ILE A 296 -14.23 3.00 11.76
C ILE A 296 -14.42 4.01 12.91
N PRO A 297 -15.66 4.25 13.38
CA PRO A 297 -15.94 5.29 14.39
C PRO A 297 -15.13 5.08 15.67
N ASN A 298 -14.96 3.83 16.11
CA ASN A 298 -14.27 3.49 17.34
C ASN A 298 -12.78 3.86 17.33
N ALA A 299 -12.12 3.78 16.16
CA ALA A 299 -10.69 4.14 16.06
C ALA A 299 -10.44 5.66 16.08
N ILE A 300 -11.47 6.46 15.76
CA ILE A 300 -11.39 7.93 15.87
C ILE A 300 -11.68 8.40 17.30
N ALA A 301 -12.60 7.70 18.00
CA ALA A 301 -13.06 8.08 19.33
C ALA A 301 -12.10 7.67 20.46
N ALA A 302 -11.41 6.53 20.33
CA ALA A 302 -10.19 6.22 21.10
C ALA A 302 -9.15 7.30 20.86
#